data_AF-A0A966W7A8-F1
#
_entry.id   AF-A0A966W7A8-F1
#
_cell.length_a   1.000
_cell.length_b   1.000
_cell.length_c   1.000
_cell.angle_alpha   90.00
_cell.angle_beta   90.00
_cell.angle_gamma   90.00
#
_symmetry.space_group_name_H-M   'P 1'
#
loop_
_entity.id
_entity.type
_entity.pdbx_description
1 polymer ?
#
loop_
_entity_poly.entity_id
_entity_poly.type
_entity_poly.pdbx_seq_one_letter_code
_entity_poly.pdbx_strand_id
1 'polypeptide(L)'
;MTILSAADRRAVVRLVLWVFGLYALTMAGRVVSGDGETMFQTTRAVVERGQLSIDQRPEAAVGRGGRYFSKYGLGQSVVQAPFVVAGRVIAFLAPIQTPPDLPARFLVGLTNVLVTSIESGILWMAARSSGIGSRGSTGIALATATTTLLWPYSRADFAEPLQATALLAALLAGLILYENVSANQSAVDLASRSIVKWGCSIGFAIGVAFMTKAASLILAPAVAIPVFVTAWHLTLAGQSRITRRGLTRASALLFSVGLPVAGAGLAQALLNWYRFGNPFEFGYGDEPSTGFITPIY
;
A
#
# COMPACT_ATOMS: atom_id res chain seq x y z
N MET A 1 24.26 9.09 -3.20
CA MET A 1 24.74 7.71 -3.39
C MET A 1 23.49 6.86 -3.55
N THR A 2 22.95 6.68 -4.76
CA THR A 2 21.59 6.13 -4.87
C THR A 2 21.34 5.42 -6.20
N ILE A 3 22.21 4.46 -6.50
CA ILE A 3 21.83 3.26 -7.24
C ILE A 3 22.27 2.12 -6.34
N LEU A 4 21.31 1.38 -5.78
CA LEU A 4 21.59 0.11 -5.10
C LEU A 4 22.58 -0.67 -5.95
N SER A 5 23.73 -0.99 -5.38
CA SER A 5 24.73 -1.78 -6.09
C SER A 5 24.13 -3.11 -6.50
N ALA A 6 24.73 -3.80 -7.47
CA ALA A 6 24.27 -5.14 -7.83
C ALA A 6 24.27 -6.09 -6.61
N ALA A 7 25.18 -5.88 -5.66
CA ALA A 7 25.22 -6.60 -4.40
C ALA A 7 24.03 -6.25 -3.48
N ASP A 8 23.70 -4.97 -3.35
CA ASP A 8 22.55 -4.51 -2.57
C ASP A 8 21.23 -5.08 -3.12
N ARG A 9 21.05 -5.05 -4.45
CA ARG A 9 19.86 -5.63 -5.10
C ARG A 9 19.71 -7.13 -4.79
N ARG A 10 20.81 -7.88 -4.87
CA ARG A 10 20.82 -9.30 -4.51
C ARG A 10 20.51 -9.50 -3.02
N ALA A 11 21.01 -8.64 -2.14
CA ALA A 11 20.74 -8.71 -0.71
C ALA A 11 19.24 -8.49 -0.42
N VAL A 12 18.62 -7.47 -1.03
CA VAL A 12 17.17 -7.22 -0.90
C VAL A 12 16.36 -8.42 -1.39
N VAL A 13 16.65 -8.94 -2.58
CA VAL A 13 15.90 -10.09 -3.12
C VAL A 13 16.03 -11.31 -2.21
N ARG A 14 17.25 -11.63 -1.74
CA ARG A 14 17.47 -12.75 -0.82
C ARG A 14 16.72 -12.56 0.50
N LEU A 15 16.73 -11.34 1.05
CA LEU A 15 16.00 -11.00 2.26
C LEU A 15 14.49 -11.18 2.06
N VAL A 16 13.93 -10.59 1.01
CA VAL A 16 12.49 -10.70 0.69
C VAL A 16 12.08 -12.16 0.53
N LEU A 17 12.86 -12.96 -0.20
CA LEU A 17 12.58 -14.39 -0.38
C LEU A 17 12.67 -15.18 0.92
N TRP A 18 13.63 -14.87 1.78
CA TRP A 18 13.78 -15.52 3.08
C TRP A 18 12.61 -15.18 4.01
N VAL A 19 12.24 -13.89 4.12
CA VAL A 19 11.09 -13.44 4.91
C VAL A 19 9.80 -14.04 4.36
N PHE A 20 9.63 -14.05 3.04
CA PHE A 20 8.51 -14.70 2.38
C PHE A 20 8.41 -16.18 2.74
N GLY A 21 9.53 -16.92 2.70
CA GLY A 21 9.55 -18.32 3.09
C GLY A 21 9.12 -18.53 4.56
N LEU A 22 9.66 -17.73 5.48
CA LEU A 22 9.29 -17.79 6.90
C LEU A 22 7.80 -17.49 7.12
N TYR A 23 7.29 -16.43 6.52
CA TYR A 23 5.89 -16.01 6.65
C TYR A 23 4.94 -16.98 5.95
N ALA A 24 5.31 -17.53 4.79
CA ALA A 24 4.53 -18.57 4.10
C ALA A 24 4.46 -19.86 4.93
N LEU A 25 5.56 -20.28 5.59
CA LEU A 25 5.56 -21.45 6.48
C LEU A 25 4.69 -21.26 7.72
N THR A 26 4.47 -20.01 8.14
CA THR A 26 3.69 -19.68 9.34
C THR A 26 2.33 -19.05 9.03
N MET A 27 1.92 -19.00 7.76
CA MET A 27 0.65 -18.40 7.36
C MET A 27 -0.55 -19.17 7.94
N ALA A 28 -1.69 -18.50 8.08
CA ALA A 28 -2.90 -19.13 8.61
C ALA A 28 -3.54 -20.16 7.65
N GLY A 29 -3.26 -20.06 6.34
CA GLY A 29 -3.85 -20.92 5.30
C GLY A 29 -5.36 -20.71 5.11
N ARG A 30 -5.92 -19.63 5.68
CA ARG A 30 -7.32 -19.24 5.60
C ARG A 30 -7.46 -17.73 5.81
N VAL A 31 -8.63 -17.22 5.46
CA VAL A 31 -9.12 -15.91 5.89
C VAL A 31 -9.42 -15.97 7.40
N VAL A 32 -8.92 -15.01 8.18
CA VAL A 32 -8.86 -15.09 9.65
C VAL A 32 -9.79 -14.09 10.32
N SER A 33 -9.97 -12.90 9.73
CA SER A 33 -10.79 -11.82 10.31
C SER A 33 -12.10 -11.61 9.56
N GLY A 34 -13.12 -11.06 10.23
CA GLY A 34 -14.38 -10.65 9.59
C GLY A 34 -14.16 -9.54 8.55
N ASP A 35 -13.25 -8.61 8.85
CA ASP A 35 -12.77 -7.56 7.94
C ASP A 35 -12.17 -8.17 6.66
N GLY A 36 -11.24 -9.11 6.83
CA GLY A 36 -10.60 -9.83 5.73
C GLY A 36 -11.57 -10.68 4.93
N GLU A 37 -12.55 -11.29 5.59
CA GLU A 37 -13.64 -12.05 4.96
C GLU A 37 -14.52 -11.13 4.10
N THR A 38 -14.81 -9.92 4.56
CA THR A 38 -15.56 -8.90 3.80
C THR A 38 -14.78 -8.41 2.58
N MET A 39 -13.48 -8.18 2.71
CA MET A 39 -12.62 -7.83 1.58
C MET A 39 -12.49 -8.99 0.58
N PHE A 40 -12.36 -10.23 1.06
CA PHE A 40 -12.33 -11.44 0.23
C PHE A 40 -13.62 -11.62 -0.58
N GLN A 41 -14.80 -11.49 0.05
CA GLN A 41 -16.06 -11.59 -0.71
C GLN A 41 -16.25 -10.44 -1.68
N THR A 42 -15.75 -9.25 -1.36
CA THR A 42 -15.75 -8.13 -2.32
C THR A 42 -14.91 -8.47 -3.55
N THR A 43 -13.71 -9.02 -3.34
CA THR A 43 -12.85 -9.52 -4.42
C THR A 43 -13.56 -10.56 -5.27
N ARG A 44 -14.20 -11.55 -4.63
CA ARG A 44 -14.98 -12.59 -5.32
C ARG A 44 -16.16 -12.01 -6.08
N ALA A 45 -16.94 -11.11 -5.50
CA ALA A 45 -18.08 -10.48 -6.17
C ALA A 45 -17.65 -9.77 -7.47
N VAL A 46 -16.51 -9.08 -7.43
CA VAL A 46 -15.94 -8.41 -8.61
C VAL A 46 -15.49 -9.43 -9.65
N VAL A 47 -14.69 -10.43 -9.24
CA VAL A 47 -14.09 -11.43 -10.14
C VAL A 47 -15.10 -12.43 -10.70
N GLU A 48 -16.13 -12.79 -9.93
CA GLU A 48 -17.09 -13.84 -10.28
C GLU A 48 -18.38 -13.28 -10.89
N ARG A 49 -18.83 -12.12 -10.43
CA ARG A 49 -20.14 -11.58 -10.77
C ARG A 49 -20.08 -10.19 -11.41
N GLY A 50 -18.91 -9.57 -11.50
CA GLY A 50 -18.78 -8.21 -12.04
C GLY A 50 -19.51 -7.15 -11.22
N GLN A 51 -19.69 -7.39 -9.91
CA GLN A 51 -20.43 -6.48 -9.02
C GLN A 51 -19.67 -6.23 -7.72
N LEU A 52 -20.02 -5.16 -7.01
CA LEU A 52 -19.40 -4.81 -5.72
C LEU A 52 -20.20 -5.27 -4.50
N SER A 53 -21.48 -5.59 -4.69
CA SER A 53 -22.34 -6.02 -3.58
C SER A 53 -22.05 -7.45 -3.17
N ILE A 54 -22.00 -7.64 -1.86
CA ILE A 54 -21.75 -8.91 -1.17
C ILE A 54 -22.99 -9.34 -0.38
N ASP A 55 -22.96 -10.56 0.15
CA ASP A 55 -24.01 -11.05 1.02
C ASP A 55 -23.95 -10.38 2.40
N GLN A 56 -25.09 -10.34 3.08
CA GLN A 56 -25.20 -9.75 4.42
C GLN A 56 -24.23 -10.40 5.40
N ARG A 57 -23.53 -9.57 6.17
CA ARG A 57 -22.62 -9.98 7.24
C ARG A 57 -22.33 -8.83 8.19
N PRO A 58 -21.81 -9.10 9.41
CA PRO A 58 -21.60 -8.08 10.43
C PRO A 58 -20.69 -6.92 9.99
N GLU A 59 -19.64 -7.20 9.23
CA GLU A 59 -18.64 -6.20 8.82
C GLU A 59 -18.97 -5.49 7.49
N ALA A 60 -20.15 -5.77 6.92
CA ALA A 60 -20.64 -5.11 5.71
C ALA A 60 -21.59 -3.95 6.05
N ALA A 61 -21.47 -2.86 5.30
CA ALA A 61 -22.34 -1.70 5.41
C ALA A 61 -23.54 -1.82 4.47
N VAL A 62 -24.73 -1.42 4.96
CA VAL A 62 -25.91 -1.29 4.12
C VAL A 62 -25.74 -0.06 3.22
N GLY A 63 -25.93 -0.25 1.93
CA GLY A 63 -25.84 0.82 0.94
C GLY A 63 -27.09 0.94 0.08
N ARG A 64 -26.90 1.56 -1.09
CA ARG A 64 -27.96 1.91 -2.02
C ARG A 64 -28.77 0.68 -2.44
N GLY A 65 -30.08 0.78 -2.25
CA GLY A 65 -31.04 -0.28 -2.59
C GLY A 65 -31.03 -1.45 -1.61
N GLY A 66 -30.62 -1.24 -0.36
CA GLY A 66 -30.59 -2.28 0.67
C GLY A 66 -29.54 -3.36 0.45
N ARG A 67 -28.59 -3.13 -0.46
CA ARG A 67 -27.49 -4.06 -0.75
C ARG A 67 -26.35 -3.85 0.25
N TYR A 68 -25.60 -4.92 0.51
CA TYR A 68 -24.46 -4.89 1.40
C TYR A 68 -23.16 -4.67 0.64
N PHE A 69 -22.30 -3.81 1.17
CA PHE A 69 -21.00 -3.49 0.60
C PHE A 69 -19.92 -3.54 1.67
N SER A 70 -18.70 -3.83 1.25
CA SER A 70 -17.54 -3.58 2.10
C SER A 70 -17.40 -2.08 2.39
N LYS A 71 -17.26 -1.73 3.68
CA LYS A 71 -16.86 -0.39 4.15
C LYS A 71 -15.39 -0.06 3.86
N TYR A 72 -14.56 -1.08 3.60
CA TYR A 72 -13.16 -0.92 3.25
C TYR A 72 -12.99 -0.42 1.82
N GLY A 73 -11.87 0.26 1.58
CA GLY A 73 -11.45 0.62 0.23
C GLY A 73 -11.14 -0.60 -0.63
N LEU A 74 -10.99 -0.41 -1.94
CA LEU A 74 -10.77 -1.52 -2.88
C LEU A 74 -9.30 -1.97 -2.97
N GLY A 75 -8.36 -1.25 -2.38
CA GLY A 75 -6.92 -1.53 -2.51
C GLY A 75 -6.57 -2.97 -2.17
N GLN A 76 -6.96 -3.44 -0.98
CA GLN A 76 -6.72 -4.83 -0.55
C GLN A 76 -7.44 -5.83 -1.46
N SER A 77 -8.71 -5.58 -1.81
CA SER A 77 -9.47 -6.49 -2.69
C SER A 77 -8.85 -6.62 -4.09
N VAL A 78 -8.33 -5.53 -4.66
CA VAL A 78 -7.64 -5.56 -5.95
C VAL A 78 -6.35 -6.38 -5.86
N VAL A 79 -5.58 -6.25 -4.79
CA VAL A 79 -4.35 -7.06 -4.59
C VAL A 79 -4.69 -8.54 -4.36
N GLN A 80 -5.84 -8.85 -3.76
CA GLN A 80 -6.32 -10.23 -3.59
C GLN A 80 -6.82 -10.87 -4.89
N ALA A 81 -7.29 -10.07 -5.87
CA ALA A 81 -7.88 -10.57 -7.11
C ALA A 81 -7.07 -11.64 -7.85
N PRO A 82 -5.75 -11.48 -8.10
CA PRO A 82 -4.96 -12.53 -8.75
C PRO A 82 -4.96 -13.85 -7.99
N PHE A 83 -4.99 -13.83 -6.66
CA PHE A 83 -5.03 -15.04 -5.83
C PHE A 83 -6.40 -15.72 -5.87
N VAL A 84 -7.48 -14.93 -5.92
CA VAL A 84 -8.84 -15.46 -6.13
C VAL A 84 -8.96 -16.13 -7.50
N VAL A 85 -8.47 -15.48 -8.56
CA VAL A 85 -8.45 -16.05 -9.92
C VAL A 85 -7.65 -17.35 -9.95
N ALA A 86 -6.44 -17.37 -9.37
CA ALA A 86 -5.62 -18.57 -9.29
C ALA A 86 -6.32 -19.71 -8.52
N GLY A 87 -6.99 -19.38 -7.41
CA GLY A 87 -7.78 -20.35 -6.64
C GLY A 87 -8.91 -20.98 -7.45
N ARG A 88 -9.60 -20.17 -8.27
CA ARG A 88 -10.65 -20.66 -9.18
C ARG A 88 -10.09 -21.57 -10.27
N VAL A 89 -8.95 -21.22 -10.85
CA VAL A 89 -8.27 -22.06 -11.85
C VAL A 89 -7.90 -23.41 -11.22
N ILE A 90 -7.37 -23.41 -10.00
CA ILE A 90 -7.05 -24.65 -9.28
C ILE A 90 -8.31 -25.47 -9.00
N ALA A 91 -9.38 -24.85 -8.50
CA ALA A 91 -10.64 -25.55 -8.24
C ALA A 91 -11.26 -26.16 -9.50
N PHE A 92 -11.07 -25.51 -10.66
CA PHE A 92 -11.50 -26.02 -11.96
C PHE A 92 -10.65 -27.19 -12.47
N LEU A 93 -9.32 -27.09 -12.36
CA LEU A 93 -8.39 -28.11 -12.87
C LEU A 93 -8.26 -29.34 -11.97
N ALA A 94 -8.41 -29.14 -10.66
CA ALA A 94 -8.34 -30.18 -9.65
C ALA A 94 -9.60 -30.08 -8.79
N PRO A 95 -10.75 -30.60 -9.27
CA PRO A 95 -11.99 -30.65 -8.51
C PRO A 95 -11.82 -31.63 -7.35
N ILE A 96 -11.26 -31.13 -6.25
CA ILE A 96 -11.18 -31.81 -4.97
C ILE A 96 -12.58 -31.77 -4.35
N GLN A 97 -12.95 -32.77 -3.54
CA GLN A 97 -14.18 -32.78 -2.74
C GLN A 97 -14.13 -31.76 -1.58
N THR A 98 -13.66 -30.54 -1.86
CA THR A 98 -13.59 -29.42 -0.93
C THR A 98 -14.56 -28.33 -1.37
N PRO A 99 -14.94 -27.42 -0.46
CA PRO A 99 -15.69 -26.23 -0.84
C PRO A 99 -15.01 -25.49 -2.00
N PRO A 100 -15.75 -25.05 -3.03
CA PRO A 100 -15.17 -24.44 -4.23
C PRO A 100 -14.29 -23.22 -3.98
N ASP A 101 -14.48 -22.52 -2.86
CA ASP A 101 -13.73 -21.33 -2.47
C ASP A 101 -12.47 -21.63 -1.63
N LEU A 102 -12.26 -22.88 -1.19
CA LEU A 102 -11.13 -23.25 -0.33
C LEU A 102 -9.75 -22.93 -0.95
N PRO A 103 -9.47 -23.24 -2.24
CA PRO A 103 -8.20 -22.87 -2.85
C PRO A 103 -7.99 -21.36 -2.92
N ALA A 104 -9.05 -20.59 -3.19
CA ALA A 104 -9.00 -19.13 -3.22
C ALA A 104 -8.73 -18.56 -1.82
N ARG A 105 -9.38 -19.08 -0.78
CA ARG A 105 -9.15 -18.69 0.63
C ARG A 105 -7.71 -18.95 1.07
N PHE A 106 -7.16 -20.10 0.70
CA PHE A 106 -5.79 -20.45 1.00
C PHE A 106 -4.81 -19.47 0.33
N LEU A 107 -4.97 -19.25 -0.99
CA LEU A 107 -4.08 -18.38 -1.75
C LEU A 107 -4.19 -16.91 -1.36
N VAL A 108 -5.39 -16.43 -1.01
CA VAL A 108 -5.56 -15.06 -0.52
C VAL A 108 -4.78 -14.82 0.78
N GLY A 109 -4.57 -15.85 1.60
CA GLY A 109 -3.67 -15.79 2.76
C GLY A 109 -2.22 -15.42 2.42
N LEU A 110 -1.77 -15.64 1.17
CA LEU A 110 -0.44 -15.22 0.70
C LEU A 110 -0.33 -13.71 0.44
N THR A 111 -1.46 -12.99 0.42
CA THR A 111 -1.47 -11.54 0.12
C THR A 111 -0.58 -10.79 1.10
N ASN A 112 -0.86 -10.90 2.40
CA ASN A 112 -0.11 -10.17 3.42
C ASN A 112 1.27 -10.77 3.68
N VAL A 113 1.47 -12.06 3.44
CA VAL A 113 2.80 -12.69 3.37
C VAL A 113 3.67 -11.99 2.33
N LEU A 114 3.17 -11.81 1.11
CA LEU A 114 3.90 -11.15 0.02
C LEU A 114 4.14 -9.66 0.34
N VAL A 115 3.10 -8.95 0.76
CA VAL A 115 3.15 -7.51 1.06
C VAL A 115 4.17 -7.21 2.16
N THR A 116 4.10 -7.88 3.32
CA THR A 116 5.03 -7.66 4.44
C THR A 116 6.46 -8.10 4.14
N SER A 117 6.64 -9.11 3.28
CA SER A 117 7.97 -9.50 2.80
C SER A 117 8.59 -8.41 1.92
N ILE A 118 7.80 -7.81 1.03
CA ILE A 118 8.21 -6.64 0.23
C ILE A 118 8.50 -5.46 1.15
N GLU A 119 7.64 -5.20 2.14
CA GLU A 119 7.83 -4.14 3.15
C GLU A 119 9.20 -4.25 3.83
N SER A 120 9.61 -5.45 4.22
CA SER A 120 10.93 -5.72 4.80
C SER A 120 12.07 -5.36 3.86
N GLY A 121 11.91 -5.61 2.56
CA GLY A 121 12.86 -5.18 1.53
C GLY A 121 12.91 -3.65 1.36
N ILE A 122 11.77 -2.97 1.44
CA ILE A 122 11.70 -1.51 1.37
C ILE A 122 12.35 -0.88 2.61
N LEU A 123 12.10 -1.44 3.79
CA LEU A 123 12.75 -1.03 5.03
C LEU A 123 14.26 -1.20 4.97
N TRP A 124 14.73 -2.32 4.42
CA TRP A 124 16.16 -2.54 4.17
C TRP A 124 16.74 -1.45 3.26
N MET A 125 16.04 -1.10 2.18
CA MET A 125 16.47 -0.05 1.25
C MET A 125 16.48 1.33 1.92
N ALA A 126 15.49 1.63 2.77
CA ALA A 126 15.43 2.86 3.55
C ALA A 126 16.57 2.96 4.56
N ALA A 127 16.88 1.88 5.27
CA ALA A 127 18.06 1.82 6.15
C ALA A 127 19.34 2.04 5.34
N ARG A 128 19.45 1.40 4.17
CA ARG A 128 20.61 1.51 3.29
C ARG A 128 20.80 2.94 2.73
N SER A 129 19.72 3.63 2.37
CA SER A 129 19.77 5.02 1.89
C SER A 129 20.20 5.99 2.99
N SER A 130 19.84 5.72 4.25
CA SER A 130 20.27 6.51 5.41
C SER A 130 21.74 6.30 5.82
N GLY A 131 22.56 5.67 4.97
CA GLY A 131 23.99 5.47 5.21
C GLY A 131 24.36 4.23 6.02
N ILE A 132 23.37 3.42 6.43
CA ILE A 132 23.63 2.17 7.17
C ILE A 132 24.27 1.15 6.22
N GLY A 133 25.30 0.45 6.70
CA GLY A 133 25.96 -0.62 5.95
C GLY A 133 25.04 -1.82 5.72
N SER A 134 25.30 -2.61 4.68
CA SER A 134 24.45 -3.74 4.28
C SER A 134 24.12 -4.71 5.42
N ARG A 135 25.09 -5.04 6.29
CA ARG A 135 24.86 -5.90 7.46
C ARG A 135 23.89 -5.28 8.47
N GLY A 136 24.04 -3.99 8.75
CA GLY A 136 23.14 -3.26 9.64
C GLY A 136 21.73 -3.16 9.07
N SER A 137 21.60 -2.84 7.77
CA SER A 137 20.30 -2.84 7.08
C SER A 137 19.61 -4.20 7.13
N THR A 138 20.37 -5.30 6.96
CA THR A 138 19.85 -6.66 7.10
C THR A 138 19.41 -6.95 8.53
N GLY A 139 20.21 -6.56 9.53
CA GLY A 139 19.84 -6.72 10.94
C GLY A 139 18.56 -5.98 11.30
N ILE A 140 18.41 -4.72 10.87
CA ILE A 140 17.20 -3.92 11.09
C ILE A 140 15.99 -4.60 10.43
N ALA A 141 16.09 -4.95 9.15
CA ALA A 141 14.96 -5.54 8.44
C ALA A 141 14.55 -6.90 9.01
N LEU A 142 15.50 -7.75 9.39
CA LEU A 142 15.21 -9.03 10.04
C LEU A 142 14.62 -8.87 11.43
N ALA A 143 15.17 -7.95 12.25
CA ALA A 143 14.61 -7.66 13.57
C ALA A 143 13.17 -7.16 13.43
N THR A 144 12.91 -6.18 12.55
CA THR A 144 11.55 -5.70 12.31
C THR A 144 10.63 -6.82 11.82
N ALA A 145 11.07 -7.64 10.87
CA ALA A 145 10.26 -8.75 10.35
C ALA A 145 9.96 -9.84 11.40
N THR A 146 10.88 -10.12 12.32
CA THR A 146 10.75 -11.29 13.22
C THR A 146 10.36 -10.95 14.66
N THR A 147 10.52 -9.69 15.08
CA THR A 147 10.33 -9.30 16.49
C THR A 147 9.32 -8.17 16.67
N THR A 148 8.49 -7.87 15.66
CA THR A 148 7.47 -6.82 15.72
C THR A 148 6.12 -7.31 15.21
N LEU A 149 5.14 -6.39 15.15
CA LEU A 149 3.81 -6.65 14.60
C LEU A 149 3.81 -7.09 13.14
N LEU A 150 4.90 -6.90 12.40
CA LEU A 150 4.98 -7.29 11.00
C LEU A 150 4.72 -8.79 10.79
N TRP A 151 5.21 -9.64 11.71
CA TRP A 151 4.95 -11.08 11.64
C TRP A 151 3.48 -11.45 11.88
N PRO A 152 2.83 -11.10 13.01
CA PRO A 152 1.42 -11.44 13.19
C PRO A 152 0.53 -10.81 12.09
N TYR A 153 0.86 -9.62 11.59
CA TYR A 153 0.12 -8.99 10.49
C TYR A 153 0.36 -9.65 9.13
N SER A 154 1.48 -10.36 8.91
CA SER A 154 1.68 -11.20 7.72
C SER A 154 0.69 -12.38 7.65
N ARG A 155 0.19 -12.82 8.82
CA ARG A 155 -0.76 -13.94 8.97
C ARG A 155 -2.20 -13.49 9.00
N ALA A 156 -2.46 -12.24 9.37
CA ALA A 156 -3.77 -11.63 9.33
C ALA A 156 -4.07 -11.10 7.92
N ASP A 157 -5.33 -10.95 7.60
CA ASP A 157 -5.88 -10.53 6.30
C ASP A 157 -6.37 -9.06 6.33
N PHE A 158 -5.82 -8.29 7.26
CA PHE A 158 -6.01 -6.86 7.44
C PHE A 158 -5.47 -6.03 6.27
N ALA A 159 -5.96 -4.80 6.13
CA ALA A 159 -5.60 -3.88 5.05
C ALA A 159 -4.32 -3.06 5.39
N GLU A 160 -4.00 -2.99 6.68
CA GLU A 160 -2.92 -2.24 7.29
C GLU A 160 -1.54 -2.56 6.71
N PRO A 161 -1.16 -3.83 6.42
CA PRO A 161 0.15 -4.13 5.83
C PRO A 161 0.33 -3.50 4.45
N LEU A 162 -0.71 -3.55 3.60
CA LEU A 162 -0.65 -2.96 2.27
C LEU A 162 -0.55 -1.43 2.36
N GLN A 163 -1.31 -0.83 3.29
CA GLN A 163 -1.21 0.59 3.58
C GLN A 163 0.20 0.98 4.03
N ALA A 164 0.77 0.27 5.01
CA ALA A 164 2.11 0.54 5.56
C ALA A 164 3.19 0.40 4.49
N THR A 165 3.15 -0.68 3.71
CA THR A 165 4.07 -0.94 2.59
C THR A 165 4.02 0.18 1.56
N ALA A 166 2.82 0.63 1.18
CA ALA A 166 2.64 1.68 0.18
C ALA A 166 3.13 3.05 0.68
N LEU A 167 2.86 3.40 1.95
CA LEU A 167 3.37 4.65 2.54
C LEU A 167 4.88 4.62 2.70
N LEU A 168 5.47 3.48 3.10
CA LEU A 168 6.92 3.32 3.21
C LEU A 168 7.59 3.41 1.82
N ALA A 169 6.97 2.84 0.79
CA ALA A 169 7.43 2.99 -0.59
C ALA A 169 7.41 4.46 -1.05
N ALA A 170 6.34 5.18 -0.74
CA ALA A 170 6.21 6.61 -1.06
C ALA A 170 7.28 7.45 -0.35
N LEU A 171 7.52 7.18 0.95
CA LEU A 171 8.55 7.83 1.74
C LEU A 171 9.95 7.58 1.16
N LEU A 172 10.30 6.31 0.90
CA LEU A 172 11.58 5.93 0.31
C LEU A 172 11.79 6.61 -1.05
N ALA A 173 10.79 6.60 -1.91
CA ALA A 173 10.84 7.24 -3.22
C ALA A 173 11.06 8.76 -3.10
N GLY A 174 10.40 9.42 -2.14
CA GLY A 174 10.60 10.83 -1.83
C GLY A 174 12.01 11.14 -1.34
N LEU A 175 12.57 10.32 -0.45
CA LEU A 175 13.94 10.47 0.05
C LEU A 175 14.99 10.29 -1.06
N ILE A 176 14.84 9.26 -1.89
CA ILE A 176 15.73 9.02 -3.04
C ILE A 176 15.67 10.20 -4.02
N LEU A 177 14.47 10.71 -4.31
CA LEU A 177 14.32 11.88 -5.18
C LEU A 177 15.01 13.11 -4.58
N TYR A 178 14.81 13.36 -3.28
CA TYR A 178 15.44 14.47 -2.57
C TYR A 178 16.97 14.41 -2.67
N GLU A 179 17.56 13.25 -2.37
CA GLU A 179 19.02 13.06 -2.47
C GLU A 179 19.54 13.31 -3.88
N ASN A 180 18.84 12.80 -4.89
CA ASN A 180 19.22 12.97 -6.29
C ASN A 180 19.18 14.44 -6.71
N VAL A 181 18.21 15.20 -6.22
CA VAL A 181 18.09 16.64 -6.49
C VAL A 181 19.16 17.44 -5.71
N SER A 182 19.38 17.10 -4.45
CA SER A 182 20.34 17.80 -3.58
C SER A 182 21.79 17.61 -4.03
N ALA A 183 22.16 16.40 -4.46
CA ALA A 183 23.53 16.07 -4.87
C ALA A 183 23.92 16.62 -6.25
N ASN A 184 22.97 16.86 -7.15
CA ASN A 184 23.23 17.15 -8.58
C ASN A 184 22.65 18.51 -9.02
N GLN A 185 22.98 19.59 -8.31
CA GLN A 185 22.43 20.93 -8.58
C GLN A 185 22.72 21.46 -10.01
N SER A 186 23.84 21.08 -10.63
CA SER A 186 24.19 21.46 -12.00
C SER A 186 23.67 20.50 -13.09
N ALA A 187 23.27 19.27 -12.75
CA ALA A 187 22.78 18.26 -13.70
C ALA A 187 21.24 18.14 -13.74
N VAL A 188 20.52 19.02 -13.02
CA VAL A 188 19.04 19.09 -13.02
C VAL A 188 18.49 19.41 -14.42
N ASP A 189 19.32 19.87 -15.34
CA ASP A 189 18.98 20.06 -16.76
C ASP A 189 18.69 18.73 -17.52
N LEU A 190 19.13 17.57 -17.01
CA LEU A 190 19.06 16.31 -17.78
C LEU A 190 17.78 15.46 -17.60
N ALA A 191 16.89 15.71 -16.63
CA ALA A 191 15.65 14.89 -16.60
C ALA A 191 14.45 15.46 -15.81
N SER A 192 13.74 16.45 -16.38
CA SER A 192 12.34 16.72 -15.99
C SER A 192 11.48 15.44 -16.03
N ARG A 193 11.80 14.50 -16.93
CA ARG A 193 11.19 13.17 -17.00
C ARG A 193 11.46 12.31 -15.76
N SER A 194 12.60 12.43 -15.11
CA SER A 194 12.91 11.69 -13.88
C SER A 194 12.08 12.21 -12.71
N ILE A 195 11.97 13.53 -12.57
CA ILE A 195 11.14 14.18 -11.54
C ILE A 195 9.67 13.74 -11.67
N VAL A 196 9.12 13.77 -12.88
CA VAL A 196 7.73 13.35 -13.12
C VAL A 196 7.55 11.86 -12.83
N LYS A 197 8.49 11.00 -13.24
CA LYS A 197 8.42 9.55 -12.94
C LYS A 197 8.42 9.28 -11.44
N TRP A 198 9.33 9.91 -10.70
CA TRP A 198 9.39 9.79 -9.24
C TRP A 198 8.13 10.34 -8.58
N GLY A 199 7.68 11.53 -8.99
CA GLY A 199 6.45 12.12 -8.47
C GLY A 199 5.21 11.25 -8.74
N CYS A 200 5.05 10.70 -9.94
CA CYS A 200 3.99 9.75 -10.24
C CYS A 200 4.10 8.47 -9.41
N SER A 201 5.30 7.98 -9.14
CA SER A 201 5.52 6.78 -8.30
C SER A 201 5.14 7.03 -6.84
N ILE A 202 5.53 8.19 -6.30
CA ILE A 202 5.15 8.63 -4.94
C ILE A 202 3.63 8.79 -4.86
N GLY A 203 3.03 9.52 -5.80
CA GLY A 203 1.59 9.74 -5.85
C GLY A 203 0.80 8.44 -5.99
N PHE A 204 1.27 7.51 -6.82
CA PHE A 204 0.65 6.20 -6.97
C PHE A 204 0.68 5.40 -5.67
N ALA A 205 1.83 5.37 -4.98
CA ALA A 205 1.96 4.68 -3.70
C ALA A 205 1.05 5.30 -2.61
N ILE A 206 0.96 6.63 -2.54
CA ILE A 206 -0.02 7.31 -1.66
C ILE A 206 -1.45 6.94 -2.05
N GLY A 207 -1.76 6.93 -3.35
CA GLY A 207 -3.06 6.53 -3.88
C GLY A 207 -3.44 5.10 -3.50
N VAL A 208 -2.50 4.14 -3.57
CA VAL A 208 -2.70 2.76 -3.11
C VAL A 208 -3.00 2.71 -1.61
N ALA A 209 -2.25 3.45 -0.78
CA ALA A 209 -2.52 3.53 0.66
C ALA A 209 -3.94 4.07 0.93
N PHE A 210 -4.32 5.16 0.27
CA PHE A 210 -5.64 5.78 0.39
C PHE A 210 -6.77 4.85 -0.07
N MET A 211 -6.57 4.17 -1.20
CA MET A 211 -7.51 3.17 -1.74
C MET A 211 -7.63 1.93 -0.87
N THR A 212 -6.62 1.65 -0.05
CA THR A 212 -6.65 0.54 0.90
C THR A 212 -7.43 0.93 2.14
N LYS A 213 -7.15 2.12 2.69
CA LYS A 213 -7.85 2.65 3.86
C LYS A 213 -7.78 4.18 3.86
N ALA A 214 -8.92 4.85 3.69
CA ALA A 214 -8.97 6.32 3.58
C ALA A 214 -8.38 7.05 4.78
N ALA A 215 -8.46 6.45 5.98
CA ALA A 215 -7.87 6.97 7.22
C ALA A 215 -6.34 7.14 7.14
N SER A 216 -5.66 6.49 6.18
CA SER A 216 -4.21 6.63 5.97
C SER A 216 -3.77 8.07 5.67
N LEU A 217 -4.68 8.95 5.25
CA LEU A 217 -4.38 10.37 5.01
C LEU A 217 -3.86 11.10 6.24
N ILE A 218 -4.10 10.58 7.45
CA ILE A 218 -3.49 11.14 8.66
C ILE A 218 -1.96 11.11 8.61
N LEU A 219 -1.39 10.16 7.86
CA LEU A 219 0.06 10.03 7.65
C LEU A 219 0.55 10.80 6.41
N ALA A 220 -0.33 11.48 5.67
CA ALA A 220 0.04 12.27 4.50
C ALA A 220 1.12 13.33 4.79
N PRO A 221 1.11 14.06 5.94
CA PRO A 221 2.16 15.02 6.24
C PRO A 221 3.56 14.41 6.25
N ALA A 222 3.73 13.21 6.85
CA ALA A 222 5.03 12.55 6.95
C ALA A 222 5.63 12.20 5.57
N VAL A 223 4.78 11.73 4.64
CA VAL A 223 5.18 11.41 3.26
C VAL A 223 5.34 12.66 2.40
N ALA A 224 4.61 13.73 2.70
CA ALA A 224 4.68 14.98 1.96
C ALA A 224 5.96 15.79 2.26
N ILE A 225 6.57 15.64 3.43
CA ILE A 225 7.79 16.39 3.82
C ILE A 225 8.91 16.27 2.77
N PRO A 226 9.38 15.07 2.37
CA PRO A 226 10.42 14.95 1.34
C PRO A 226 10.03 15.60 0.01
N VAL A 227 8.75 15.53 -0.38
CA VAL A 227 8.24 16.13 -1.62
C VAL A 227 8.30 17.65 -1.54
N PHE A 228 7.83 18.25 -0.45
CA PHE A 228 7.85 19.70 -0.26
C PHE A 228 9.27 20.24 -0.13
N VAL A 229 10.13 19.57 0.63
CA VAL A 229 11.55 19.93 0.74
C VAL A 229 12.22 19.85 -0.63
N THR A 230 11.98 18.79 -1.40
CA THR A 230 12.52 18.67 -2.76
C THR A 230 12.00 19.79 -3.67
N ALA A 231 10.70 20.08 -3.63
CA ALA A 231 10.10 21.17 -4.42
C ALA A 231 10.74 22.52 -4.06
N TRP A 232 10.96 22.78 -2.77
CA TRP A 232 11.65 23.98 -2.28
C TRP A 232 13.10 24.06 -2.75
N HIS A 233 13.85 22.96 -2.68
CA HIS A 233 15.22 22.92 -3.21
C HIS A 233 15.26 23.17 -4.72
N LEU A 234 14.26 22.68 -5.47
CA LEU A 234 14.14 22.92 -6.91
C LEU A 234 13.84 24.39 -7.23
N THR A 235 13.04 25.11 -6.43
CA THR A 235 12.73 26.53 -6.69
C THR A 235 13.95 27.43 -6.52
N LEU A 236 14.78 27.15 -5.51
CA LEU A 236 15.99 27.91 -5.21
C LEU A 236 17.15 27.57 -6.13
N ALA A 237 17.24 26.33 -6.65
CA ALA A 237 18.26 25.90 -7.61
C ALA A 237 19.72 26.25 -7.20
N GLY A 238 20.01 26.22 -5.89
CA GLY A 238 21.34 26.59 -5.36
C GLY A 238 21.63 28.11 -5.36
N GLN A 239 20.65 28.94 -5.68
CA GLN A 239 20.73 30.40 -5.65
C GLN A 239 19.90 30.97 -4.49
N SER A 240 20.18 32.23 -4.11
CA SER A 240 19.40 32.98 -3.13
C SER A 240 18.08 33.54 -3.68
N ARG A 241 17.75 33.26 -4.95
CA ARG A 241 16.56 33.77 -5.64
C ARG A 241 15.83 32.65 -6.38
N ILE A 242 14.51 32.77 -6.41
CA ILE A 242 13.63 31.85 -7.13
C ILE A 242 13.84 32.03 -8.64
N THR A 243 14.01 30.91 -9.35
CA THR A 243 14.14 30.90 -10.81
C THR A 243 12.86 30.37 -11.48
N ARG A 244 12.51 30.89 -12.67
CA ARG A 244 11.34 30.39 -13.43
C ARG A 244 11.45 28.89 -13.73
N ARG A 245 12.65 28.42 -14.09
CA ARG A 245 12.92 26.99 -14.35
C ARG A 245 12.76 26.14 -13.09
N GLY A 246 13.25 26.62 -11.95
CA GLY A 246 13.07 25.96 -10.65
C GLY A 246 11.60 25.83 -10.27
N LEU A 247 10.83 26.90 -10.45
CA LEU A 247 9.39 26.91 -10.24
C LEU A 247 8.67 25.89 -11.13
N THR A 248 8.97 25.84 -12.43
CA THR A 248 8.38 24.84 -13.34
C THR A 248 8.66 23.41 -12.92
N ARG A 249 9.87 23.11 -12.41
CA ARG A 249 10.23 21.77 -11.92
C ARG A 249 9.52 21.42 -10.62
N ALA A 250 9.46 22.35 -9.68
CA ALA A 250 8.71 22.19 -8.44
C ALA A 250 7.22 21.95 -8.73
N SER A 251 6.62 22.74 -9.62
CA SER A 251 5.25 22.53 -10.08
C SER A 251 5.09 21.17 -10.74
N ALA A 252 6.00 20.77 -11.64
CA ALA A 252 5.94 19.45 -12.28
C ALA A 252 5.98 18.29 -11.26
N LEU A 253 6.83 18.39 -10.23
CA LEU A 253 6.85 17.44 -9.12
C LEU A 253 5.49 17.40 -8.42
N LEU A 254 5.00 18.54 -7.95
CA LEU A 254 3.75 18.63 -7.21
C LEU A 254 2.55 18.14 -8.02
N PHE A 255 2.46 18.49 -9.31
CA PHE A 255 1.43 17.97 -10.21
C PHE A 255 1.56 16.48 -10.45
N SER A 256 2.78 15.95 -10.64
CA SER A 256 3.00 14.53 -10.87
C SER A 256 2.70 13.66 -9.64
N VAL A 257 2.88 14.18 -8.42
CA VAL A 257 2.43 13.55 -7.17
C VAL A 257 0.92 13.71 -7.00
N GLY A 258 0.41 14.92 -7.21
CA GLY A 258 -0.99 15.27 -6.99
C GLY A 258 -1.95 14.55 -7.93
N LEU A 259 -1.57 14.32 -9.20
CA LEU A 259 -2.45 13.73 -10.20
C LEU A 259 -2.87 12.28 -9.86
N PRO A 260 -1.97 11.33 -9.53
CA PRO A 260 -2.37 10.00 -9.07
C PRO A 260 -3.17 10.02 -7.76
N VAL A 261 -2.81 10.90 -6.82
CA VAL A 261 -3.53 11.03 -5.53
C VAL A 261 -4.95 11.54 -5.75
N ALA A 262 -5.12 12.55 -6.60
CA ALA A 262 -6.43 13.06 -7.00
C ALA A 262 -7.24 12.00 -7.78
N GLY A 263 -6.58 11.20 -8.63
CA GLY A 263 -7.20 10.07 -9.31
C GLY A 263 -7.72 9.01 -8.34
N ALA A 264 -6.94 8.65 -7.32
CA ALA A 264 -7.37 7.76 -6.24
C ALA A 264 -8.52 8.39 -5.42
N GLY A 265 -8.43 9.68 -5.10
CA GLY A 265 -9.49 10.48 -4.48
C GLY A 265 -10.81 10.39 -5.23
N LEU A 266 -10.77 10.64 -6.53
CA LEU A 266 -11.91 10.57 -7.42
C LEU A 266 -12.47 9.14 -7.50
N ALA A 267 -11.60 8.13 -7.63
CA ALA A 267 -12.01 6.73 -7.62
C ALA A 267 -12.73 6.36 -6.31
N GLN A 268 -12.26 6.84 -5.16
CA GLN A 268 -12.93 6.60 -3.86
C GLN A 268 -14.28 7.29 -3.80
N ALA A 269 -14.35 8.55 -4.23
CA ALA A 269 -15.60 9.31 -4.23
C ALA A 269 -16.65 8.66 -5.13
N LEU A 270 -16.26 8.20 -6.32
CA LEU A 270 -17.14 7.48 -7.24
C LEU A 270 -17.58 6.13 -6.66
N LEU A 271 -16.67 5.42 -6.00
CA LEU A 271 -16.96 4.16 -5.31
C LEU A 271 -17.98 4.36 -4.18
N ASN A 272 -17.79 5.37 -3.34
CA ASN A 272 -18.71 5.71 -2.26
C ASN A 272 -20.05 6.17 -2.80
N TRP A 273 -20.07 6.97 -3.88
CA TRP A 273 -21.29 7.34 -4.58
C TRP A 273 -22.06 6.11 -5.10
N TYR A 274 -21.35 5.15 -5.68
CA TYR A 274 -21.96 3.90 -6.15
C TYR A 274 -22.53 3.07 -5.00
N ARG A 275 -21.77 2.90 -3.91
CA ARG A 275 -22.14 2.07 -2.75
C ARG A 275 -23.25 2.69 -1.92
N PHE A 276 -23.17 3.99 -1.63
CA PHE A 276 -23.99 4.66 -0.61
C PHE A 276 -24.81 5.85 -1.14
N GLY A 277 -24.58 6.30 -2.37
CA GLY A 277 -25.24 7.49 -2.93
C GLY A 277 -24.66 8.82 -2.44
N ASN A 278 -23.57 8.81 -1.68
CA ASN A 278 -22.89 9.98 -1.16
C ASN A 278 -21.36 9.75 -1.26
N PRO A 279 -20.57 10.66 -1.86
CA PRO A 279 -19.14 10.43 -2.05
C PRO A 279 -18.32 10.47 -0.74
N PHE A 280 -18.88 11.05 0.32
CA PHE A 280 -18.24 11.18 1.64
C PHE A 280 -18.74 10.16 2.66
N GLU A 281 -19.62 9.25 2.25
CA GLU A 281 -20.11 8.17 3.11
C GLU A 281 -19.18 6.96 3.02
N PHE A 282 -18.64 6.51 4.17
CA PHE A 282 -17.68 5.41 4.23
C PHE A 282 -18.24 4.13 4.87
N GLY A 283 -19.49 4.15 5.34
CA GLY A 283 -20.17 2.96 5.87
C GLY A 283 -19.78 2.57 7.30
N TYR A 284 -19.16 3.48 8.06
CA TYR A 284 -18.81 3.29 9.48
C TYR A 284 -19.90 3.83 10.45
N GLY A 285 -20.99 4.41 9.94
CA GLY A 285 -21.98 5.14 10.75
C GLY A 285 -22.86 4.30 11.67
N ASP A 286 -23.05 3.01 11.35
CA ASP A 286 -23.96 2.10 12.06
C ASP A 286 -23.24 1.04 12.92
N GLU A 287 -21.93 1.20 13.14
CA GLU A 287 -21.19 0.28 13.99
C GLU A 287 -21.62 0.46 15.46
N PRO A 288 -21.94 -0.63 16.18
CA PRO A 288 -22.15 -0.55 17.61
C PRO A 288 -20.93 0.12 18.23
N SER A 289 -21.13 1.06 19.15
CA SER A 289 -20.02 1.71 19.83
C SER A 289 -19.15 0.65 20.53
N THR A 290 -18.04 0.25 19.91
CA THR A 290 -17.00 -0.57 20.54
C THR A 290 -16.11 0.31 21.42
N GLY A 291 -16.75 1.19 22.20
CA GLY A 291 -16.07 1.96 23.23
C GLY A 291 -15.52 1.00 24.29
N PHE A 292 -14.42 1.41 24.92
CA PHE A 292 -13.85 0.70 26.06
C PHE A 292 -14.83 0.79 27.25
N ILE A 293 -15.83 -0.08 27.28
CA ILE A 293 -16.89 -0.10 28.31
C ILE A 293 -16.49 -0.85 29.59
N THR A 294 -15.28 -1.41 29.62
CA THR A 294 -14.66 -2.00 30.80
C THR A 294 -13.49 -1.14 31.28
N PRO A 295 -13.73 -0.03 31.99
CA PRO A 295 -12.67 0.61 32.75
C PRO A 295 -12.34 -0.33 33.91
N ILE A 296 -11.19 -1.01 33.81
CA ILE A 296 -10.36 -1.53 34.90
C ILE A 296 -11.16 -2.15 36.07
N TYR A 297 -11.19 -3.50 36.14
CA TYR A 297 -11.61 -4.22 37.34
C TYR A 297 -10.75 -3.87 38.56
#